data_AF-A0A963Q8G4-F1
#
_entry.id   AF-A0A963Q8G4-F1
#
_cell.length_a   1.000
_cell.length_b   1.000
_cell.length_c   1.000
_cell.angle_alpha   90.00
_cell.angle_beta   90.00
_cell.angle_gamma   90.00
#
_symmetry.space_group_name_H-M   'P 1'
#
loop_
_entity.id
_entity.type
_entity.pdbx_description
1 polymer ?
#
loop_
_entity_poly.entity_id
_entity_poly.type
_entity_poly.pdbx_seq_one_letter_code
_entity_poly.pdbx_strand_id
1 'polypeptide(L)'
;MNTPSSSTRRALVLRAACVAALSGLLAFGAHAQSWPSKPVRVIVPFPPGGASDTLARTVAQKLGEQTGQTFVIENKPGAASTIGIAEAAKAPADGYT
;
A
#
# COMPACT_ATOMS: atom_id res chain seq x y z
N MET A 1 10.59 37.82 45.40
CA MET A 1 9.39 37.69 44.54
C MET A 1 9.65 38.49 43.27
N ASN A 2 10.12 37.83 42.21
CA ASN A 2 10.50 38.53 40.97
C ASN A 2 9.32 38.48 39.99
N THR A 3 8.60 39.58 39.86
CA THR A 3 7.53 39.73 38.87
C THR A 3 8.14 39.80 37.46
N PRO A 4 7.80 38.88 36.53
CA PRO A 4 8.34 38.92 35.17
C PRO A 4 7.78 40.11 34.38
N SER A 5 8.69 40.87 33.76
CA SER A 5 8.45 42.03 32.89
C SER A 5 7.57 41.70 31.68
N SER A 6 6.77 42.67 31.20
CA SER A 6 5.80 42.54 30.10
C SER A 6 6.41 42.04 28.78
N SER A 7 7.70 42.32 28.55
CA SER A 7 8.50 41.85 27.41
C SER A 7 8.62 40.32 27.38
N THR A 8 8.86 39.69 28.53
CA THR A 8 9.05 38.24 28.66
C THR A 8 7.76 37.47 28.36
N ARG A 9 6.60 38.03 28.73
CA ARG A 9 5.28 37.44 28.44
C ARG A 9 4.98 37.45 26.93
N ARG A 10 5.34 38.54 26.24
CA ARG A 10 5.12 38.71 24.80
C ARG A 10 5.98 37.73 23.98
N ALA A 11 7.24 37.54 24.39
CA ALA A 11 8.13 36.55 23.78
C ALA A 11 7.64 35.11 23.99
N LEU A 12 7.07 34.80 25.17
CA LEU A 12 6.50 33.49 25.46
C LEU A 12 5.28 33.18 24.58
N VAL A 13 4.37 34.15 24.40
CA VAL A 13 3.18 34.01 23.55
C VAL A 13 3.56 33.81 22.08
N LEU A 14 4.54 34.56 21.56
CA LEU A 14 5.02 34.40 20.19
C LEU A 14 5.64 33.02 19.94
N ARG A 15 6.44 32.52 20.90
CA ARG A 15 7.03 31.18 20.81
C ARG A 15 5.96 30.08 20.85
N ALA A 16 4.98 30.21 21.73
CA ALA A 16 3.85 29.27 21.81
C ALA A 16 3.04 29.25 20.50
N ALA A 17 2.80 30.41 19.89
CA ALA A 17 2.13 30.51 18.59
C ALA A 17 2.93 29.87 17.45
N CYS A 18 4.25 30.04 17.41
CA CYS A 18 5.12 29.38 16.43
C CYS A 18 5.11 27.85 16.59
N VAL A 19 5.17 27.34 17.83
CA VAL A 19 5.10 25.90 18.09
C VAL A 19 3.75 25.34 17.66
N ALA A 20 2.64 26.02 17.99
CA ALA A 20 1.29 25.62 17.59
C ALA A 20 1.11 25.58 16.06
N ALA A 21 1.65 26.59 15.35
CA ALA A 21 1.63 26.63 13.88
C ALA A 21 2.46 25.50 13.26
N LEU A 22 3.61 25.16 13.84
CA LEU A 22 4.45 24.05 13.36
C LEU A 22 3.78 22.68 13.58
N SER A 23 3.08 22.49 14.70
CA SER A 23 2.34 21.24 14.95
C SER A 23 1.19 21.00 13.97
N GLY A 24 0.58 22.06 13.42
CA GLY A 24 -0.45 21.92 12.38
C GLY A 24 0.09 21.44 11.03
N LEU A 25 1.35 21.74 10.71
CA LEU A 25 2.02 21.30 9.48
C LEU A 25 2.44 19.83 9.51
N LEU A 26 2.60 19.25 10.70
CA LEU A 26 2.97 17.83 10.89
C LEU A 26 1.75 16.90 10.89
N ALA A 27 0.53 17.45 10.82
CA ALA A 27 -0.72 16.70 10.78
C ALA A 27 -1.14 16.28 9.36
N PHE A 28 -0.20 16.04 8.45
CA PHE A 28 -0.50 15.26 7.24
C PHE A 28 -0.81 13.83 7.69
N GLY A 29 -2.10 13.54 7.83
CA GLY A 29 -2.58 12.22 8.19
C GLY A 29 -2.03 11.17 7.23
N ALA A 30 -1.52 10.07 7.77
CA ALA A 30 -1.21 8.90 6.98
C ALA A 30 -2.51 8.41 6.32
N HIS A 31 -2.71 8.73 5.05
CA HIS A 31 -3.80 8.17 4.27
C HIS A 31 -3.48 6.68 4.06
N ALA A 32 -4.23 5.80 4.70
CA ALA A 32 -4.20 4.39 4.38
C ALA A 32 -4.47 4.26 2.87
N GLN A 33 -3.48 3.79 2.12
CA GLN A 33 -3.68 3.55 0.69
C GLN A 33 -4.66 2.38 0.55
N SER A 34 -5.76 2.60 -0.17
CA SER A 34 -6.67 1.53 -0.55
C SER A 34 -5.91 0.53 -1.41
N TRP A 35 -5.80 -0.71 -0.94
CA TRP A 35 -5.30 -1.78 -1.80
C TRP A 35 -6.37 -2.13 -2.84
N PRO A 36 -5.97 -2.43 -4.09
CA PRO A 36 -4.65 -2.22 -4.68
C PRO A 36 -4.45 -0.77 -5.17
N SER A 37 -3.23 -0.22 -5.02
CA SER A 37 -2.86 1.10 -5.54
C SER A 37 -2.00 1.06 -6.80
N LYS A 38 -1.64 -0.14 -7.25
CA LYS A 38 -0.88 -0.45 -8.47
C LYS A 38 -1.30 -1.82 -9.00
N PRO A 39 -0.91 -2.21 -10.22
CA PRO A 39 -1.21 -3.54 -10.75
C PRO A 39 -0.72 -4.67 -9.82
N VAL A 40 -1.53 -5.72 -9.72
CA VAL A 40 -1.27 -6.92 -8.90
C VAL A 40 -0.83 -8.05 -9.82
N ARG A 41 0.25 -8.74 -9.48
CA ARG A 41 0.67 -9.95 -10.19
C ARG A 41 -0.09 -11.16 -9.64
N VAL A 42 -0.51 -12.06 -10.51
CA VAL A 42 -1.21 -13.30 -10.15
C VAL A 42 -0.44 -14.48 -10.74
N ILE A 43 0.18 -15.28 -9.87
CA ILE A 43 0.93 -16.46 -10.31
C ILE A 43 -0.04 -17.63 -10.52
N VAL A 44 -0.05 -18.18 -11.74
CA VAL A 44 -0.79 -19.39 -12.08
C VAL A 44 0.22 -20.53 -12.30
N PRO A 45 0.30 -21.54 -11.42
CA PRO A 45 1.33 -22.57 -11.49
C PRO A 45 0.97 -23.71 -12.48
N PHE A 46 0.34 -23.35 -13.60
CA PHE A 46 -0.16 -24.24 -14.65
C PHE A 46 0.02 -23.58 -16.04
N PRO A 47 0.04 -24.37 -17.13
CA PRO A 47 0.14 -23.83 -18.48
C PRO A 47 -1.02 -22.88 -18.83
N PRO A 48 -0.79 -21.89 -19.72
CA PRO A 48 -1.85 -20.99 -20.20
C PRO A 48 -2.92 -21.77 -20.99
N GLY A 49 -4.16 -21.29 -20.94
CA GLY A 49 -5.32 -21.89 -21.63
C GLY A 49 -5.95 -23.11 -20.94
N GLY A 50 -5.37 -23.61 -19.84
CA GLY A 50 -5.96 -24.66 -19.02
C GLY A 50 -7.07 -24.14 -18.09
N ALA A 51 -7.78 -25.06 -17.40
CA ALA A 51 -8.89 -24.70 -16.50
C ALA A 51 -8.50 -23.68 -15.42
N SER A 52 -7.31 -23.83 -14.80
CA SER A 52 -6.80 -22.89 -13.79
C SER A 52 -6.50 -21.50 -14.36
N ASP A 53 -5.97 -21.43 -15.58
CA ASP A 53 -5.67 -20.16 -16.25
C ASP A 53 -6.95 -19.42 -16.66
N THR A 54 -7.93 -20.15 -17.21
CA THR A 54 -9.24 -19.58 -17.56
C THR A 54 -9.95 -19.03 -16.31
N LEU A 55 -9.97 -19.80 -15.22
CA LEU A 55 -10.55 -19.33 -13.95
C LEU A 55 -9.82 -18.09 -13.43
N ALA A 56 -8.48 -18.10 -13.44
CA ALA A 56 -7.68 -16.96 -13.00
C ALA A 56 -8.00 -15.70 -13.84
N ARG A 57 -8.18 -15.83 -15.16
CA ARG A 57 -8.56 -14.72 -16.05
C ARG A 57 -9.93 -14.14 -15.70
N THR A 58 -10.92 -14.99 -15.43
CA THR A 58 -12.25 -14.54 -14.99
C THR A 58 -12.19 -13.80 -13.66
N VAL A 59 -11.43 -14.32 -12.69
CA VAL A 59 -11.25 -13.67 -11.38
C VAL A 59 -10.50 -12.34 -11.53
N ALA A 60 -9.40 -12.32 -12.29
CA ALA A 60 -8.59 -11.13 -12.55
C ALA A 60 -9.42 -10.01 -13.20
N GLN A 61 -10.27 -10.36 -14.18
CA GLN A 61 -11.20 -9.41 -14.77
C GLN A 61 -12.15 -8.84 -13.71
N LYS A 62 -12.77 -9.70 -12.90
CA LYS A 62 -13.76 -9.24 -11.91
C LYS A 62 -13.14 -8.35 -10.83
N LEU A 63 -11.93 -8.70 -10.37
CA LEU A 63 -11.19 -7.88 -9.42
C LEU A 63 -10.79 -6.55 -10.03
N GLY A 64 -10.42 -6.52 -11.32
CA GLY A 64 -10.13 -5.28 -12.02
C GLY A 64 -11.35 -4.36 -12.14
N GLU A 65 -12.53 -4.92 -12.42
CA GLU A 65 -13.79 -4.17 -12.39
C GLU A 65 -14.11 -3.58 -11.01
N GLN A 66 -13.81 -4.31 -9.94
CA GLN A 66 -14.12 -3.89 -8.56
C GLN A 66 -13.13 -2.88 -7.99
N THR A 67 -11.85 -2.99 -8.36
CA THR A 67 -10.76 -2.22 -7.75
C THR A 67 -10.23 -1.10 -8.66
N GLY A 68 -10.53 -1.14 -9.95
CA GLY A 68 -9.97 -0.23 -10.94
C GLY A 68 -8.48 -0.47 -11.25
N GLN A 69 -7.88 -1.54 -10.73
CA GLN A 69 -6.49 -1.91 -11.00
C GLN A 69 -6.39 -3.17 -11.85
N THR A 70 -5.29 -3.29 -12.60
CA THR A 70 -5.03 -4.46 -13.43
C THR A 70 -4.48 -5.62 -12.61
N PHE A 71 -5.00 -6.84 -12.84
CA PHE A 71 -4.45 -8.09 -12.32
C PHE A 71 -3.75 -8.84 -13.45
N VAL A 72 -2.42 -8.91 -13.40
CA VAL A 72 -1.57 -9.46 -14.47
C VAL A 72 -1.27 -10.92 -14.18
N ILE A 73 -1.71 -11.81 -15.08
CA ILE A 73 -1.49 -13.25 -14.94
C ILE A 73 -0.11 -13.64 -15.47
N GLU A 74 0.66 -14.31 -14.62
CA GLU A 74 1.93 -14.94 -14.97
C GLU A 74 1.83 -16.46 -14.80
N ASN A 75 1.90 -17.19 -15.91
CA ASN A 75 1.91 -18.65 -15.89
C ASN A 75 3.32 -19.16 -15.55
N LYS A 76 3.46 -19.91 -14.46
CA LYS A 76 4.71 -20.51 -13.96
C LYS A 76 4.57 -22.03 -13.81
N PRO A 77 4.40 -22.79 -14.92
CA PRO A 77 4.26 -24.24 -14.86
C PRO A 77 5.56 -24.94 -14.46
N GLY A 78 5.45 -26.17 -13.96
CA GLY A 78 6.57 -27.07 -13.73
C GLY A 78 6.64 -27.65 -12.32
N ALA A 79 7.36 -28.77 -12.18
CA ALA A 79 7.53 -29.54 -10.95
C ALA A 79 6.23 -29.75 -10.16
N ALA A 80 5.14 -30.21 -10.81
CA ALA A 80 3.82 -30.37 -10.18
C ALA A 80 3.36 -29.11 -9.40
N SER A 81 3.47 -27.94 -10.04
CA SER A 81 3.13 -26.61 -9.50
C SER A 81 4.08 -26.04 -8.46
N THR A 82 5.07 -26.80 -7.99
CA THR A 82 5.98 -26.36 -6.92
C THR A 82 6.82 -25.14 -7.30
N ILE A 83 7.12 -24.91 -8.59
CA ILE A 83 7.88 -23.75 -9.05
C ILE A 83 7.10 -22.44 -8.79
N GLY A 84 5.86 -22.35 -9.28
CA GLY A 84 5.03 -21.16 -9.07
C GLY A 84 4.69 -20.94 -7.59
N ILE A 85 4.47 -22.02 -6.84
CA ILE A 85 4.24 -21.93 -5.39
C ILE A 85 5.50 -21.38 -4.68
N ALA A 86 6.69 -21.85 -5.02
CA ALA A 86 7.94 -21.36 -4.44
C ALA A 86 8.23 -19.90 -4.81
N GLU A 87 7.84 -19.45 -6.01
CA GLU A 87 7.95 -18.05 -6.42
C GLU A 87 6.99 -17.16 -5.60
N ALA A 88 5.73 -17.57 -5.46
CA ALA A 88 4.75 -16.86 -4.63
C ALA A 88 5.20 -16.80 -3.16
N ALA A 89 5.70 -17.91 -2.60
CA ALA A 89 6.15 -17.98 -1.22
C ALA A 89 7.37 -17.08 -0.92
N LYS A 90 8.18 -16.75 -1.92
CA LYS A 90 9.35 -15.86 -1.80
C LYS A 90 9.03 -14.40 -2.12
N ALA A 91 7.82 -14.11 -2.62
CA ALA A 91 7.41 -12.76 -2.95
C ALA A 91 7.28 -11.91 -1.67
N PRO A 92 7.43 -10.57 -1.78
CA PRO A 92 7.10 -9.68 -0.68
C PRO A 92 5.66 -9.91 -0.19
N ALA A 93 5.45 -9.93 1.13
CA ALA A 93 4.12 -10.05 1.72
C ALA A 93 3.36 -8.70 1.71
N ASP A 94 3.29 -8.06 0.54
CA ASP A 94 2.73 -6.72 0.34
C ASP A 94 1.38 -6.73 -0.40
N GLY A 95 0.88 -7.91 -0.78
CA GLY A 95 -0.40 -8.10 -1.47
C GLY A 95 -0.35 -7.85 -2.98
N TYR A 96 0.85 -7.76 -3.59
CA TYR A 96 1.00 -7.57 -5.03
C TYR A 96 1.53 -8.80 -5.77
N THR A 97 1.48 -9.98 -5.16
CA THR A 97 1.77 -11.29 -5.77
C THR A 97 0.91 -12.38 -5.11
#